data_AF-X1VD06-F1
#
_entry.id   AF-X1VD06-F1
#
_cell.length_a   1.000
_cell.length_b   1.000
_cell.length_c   1.000
_cell.angle_alpha   90.00
_cell.angle_beta   90.00
_cell.angle_gamma   90.00
#
_symmetry.space_group_name_H-M   'P 1'
#
loop_
_entity.id
_entity.type
_entity.pdbx_description
1 polymer ?
#
loop_
_entity_poly.entity_id
_entity_poly.type
_entity_poly.pdbx_seq_one_letter_code
_entity_poly.pdbx_strand_id
1 'polypeptide(L)'
;LEKTPPVNLQADRLYWMGRSVTGQGNARLEYKDVQLKADEIVVNLDSLDLRAEEEVDLQIRNRRLTGKDLRYNLRSETGTIQSIRWKEGVFLYKAEKAHFSSEVVDLKRVDFTTCDHSLPHYKMRAGTVKVYPGDKIIMKGVTLYLGSLPIFWTPYLIQYLHKENRVMLPNPGYSDFSGWYVQTGYYFYSSAHFQAKLKLDYREKKGWGEGLDVFYESKAGEGEIKTYYVKEADTKEERWTLRLRHRHSL
;
A
#
# COMPACT_ATOMS: atom_id res chain seq x y z
N LEU A 1 30.29 -13.65 -21.16
CA LEU A 1 30.53 -13.51 -19.71
C LEU A 1 30.00 -12.15 -19.30
N GLU A 2 28.78 -12.06 -18.78
CA GLU A 2 28.30 -10.80 -18.18
C GLU A 2 29.24 -10.46 -17.02
N LYS A 3 29.90 -9.31 -17.10
CA LYS A 3 30.74 -8.81 -16.01
C LYS A 3 29.86 -8.62 -14.78
N THR A 4 30.24 -9.21 -13.65
CA THR A 4 29.59 -8.91 -12.38
C THR A 4 29.66 -7.40 -12.16
N PRO A 5 28.52 -6.71 -11.97
CA PRO A 5 28.52 -5.27 -11.79
C PRO A 5 29.35 -4.90 -10.56
N PRO A 6 30.17 -3.84 -10.63
CA PRO A 6 31.00 -3.44 -9.50
C PRO A 6 30.14 -2.94 -8.34
N VAL A 7 30.55 -3.24 -7.11
CA VAL A 7 30.04 -2.58 -5.91
C VAL A 7 30.82 -1.28 -5.75
N ASN A 8 30.13 -0.14 -5.76
CA ASN A 8 30.73 1.17 -5.55
C ASN A 8 30.40 1.65 -4.13
N LEU A 9 31.40 1.71 -3.25
CA LEU A 9 31.26 2.20 -1.87
C LEU A 9 32.12 3.45 -1.68
N GLN A 10 31.49 4.53 -1.22
CA GLN A 10 32.13 5.81 -0.93
C GLN A 10 31.79 6.21 0.51
N ALA A 11 32.75 6.76 1.24
CA ALA A 11 32.57 7.23 2.62
C ALA A 11 33.72 8.17 2.99
N ASP A 12 33.59 8.87 4.11
CA ASP A 12 34.66 9.73 4.65
C ASP A 12 35.89 8.88 5.06
N ARG A 13 35.64 7.67 5.56
CA ARG A 13 36.69 6.68 5.89
C ARG A 13 36.31 5.30 5.40
N LEU A 14 37.29 4.60 4.82
CA LEU A 14 37.17 3.21 4.38
C LEU A 14 38.16 2.32 5.13
N TYR A 15 37.68 1.21 5.66
CA TYR A 15 38.48 0.19 6.33
C TYR A 15 38.32 -1.15 5.62
N TRP A 16 39.43 -1.86 5.45
CA TRP A 16 39.47 -3.18 4.83
C TRP A 16 39.90 -4.22 5.85
N MET A 17 39.10 -5.28 5.99
CA MET A 17 39.43 -6.44 6.83
C MET A 17 39.19 -7.70 6.00
N GLY A 18 40.25 -8.20 5.36
CA GLY A 18 40.16 -9.31 4.42
C GLY A 18 39.25 -8.96 3.24
N ARG A 19 38.08 -9.61 3.19
CA ARG A 19 37.07 -9.47 2.13
C ARG A 19 35.90 -8.56 2.51
N SER A 20 35.94 -7.98 3.70
CA SER A 20 34.96 -7.01 4.17
C SER A 20 35.49 -5.59 4.03
N VAL A 21 34.62 -4.70 3.53
CA VAL A 21 34.88 -3.26 3.45
C VAL A 21 33.87 -2.54 4.31
N THR A 22 34.35 -1.67 5.19
CA THR A 22 33.53 -0.81 6.04
C THR A 22 33.72 0.64 5.62
N GLY A 23 32.63 1.31 5.23
CA GLY A 23 32.58 2.75 5.02
C GLY A 23 31.91 3.44 6.20
N GLN A 24 32.57 4.45 6.77
CA GLN A 24 32.08 5.25 7.89
C GLN A 24 32.04 6.74 7.53
N GLY A 25 30.95 7.40 7.92
CA GLY A 25 30.71 8.82 7.68
C GLY A 25 30.22 9.04 6.25
N ASN A 26 28.99 9.57 6.10
CA ASN A 26 28.36 9.84 4.81
C ASN A 26 28.45 8.66 3.82
N ALA A 27 28.35 7.42 4.32
CA ALA A 27 28.61 6.23 3.52
C ALA A 27 27.51 6.04 2.47
N ARG A 28 27.92 5.76 1.23
CA ARG A 28 27.05 5.54 0.07
C ARG A 28 27.48 4.31 -0.67
N LEU A 29 26.54 3.41 -0.93
CA LEU A 29 26.76 2.21 -1.73
C LEU A 29 25.82 2.18 -2.94
N GLU A 30 26.39 1.90 -4.10
CA GLU A 30 25.66 1.68 -5.34
C GLU A 30 26.00 0.30 -5.91
N TYR A 31 24.97 -0.47 -6.25
CA TYR A 31 25.09 -1.76 -6.91
C TYR A 31 23.82 -2.06 -7.72
N LYS A 32 23.95 -2.16 -9.05
CA LYS A 32 22.80 -2.30 -9.98
C LYS A 32 21.75 -1.20 -9.76
N ASP A 33 20.55 -1.57 -9.35
CA ASP A 33 19.38 -0.72 -9.03
C ASP A 33 19.27 -0.38 -7.53
N VAL A 34 20.25 -0.78 -6.73
CA VAL A 34 20.34 -0.49 -5.30
C VAL A 34 21.20 0.75 -5.08
N GLN A 35 20.62 1.76 -4.42
CA GLN A 35 21.32 2.90 -3.87
C GLN A 35 21.06 2.92 -2.36
N LEU A 36 22.13 3.01 -1.58
CA LEU A 36 22.06 2.99 -0.12
C LEU A 36 22.89 4.11 0.44
N LYS A 37 22.34 4.81 1.44
CA LYS A 37 23.08 5.76 2.28
C LYS A 37 22.88 5.40 3.75
N ALA A 38 23.92 5.55 4.56
CA ALA A 38 23.88 5.35 6.01
C ALA A 38 25.12 6.01 6.65
N ASP A 39 25.16 6.06 7.98
CA ASP A 39 26.36 6.50 8.70
C ASP A 39 27.48 5.46 8.61
N GLU A 40 27.13 4.17 8.70
CA GLU A 40 28.05 3.06 8.48
C GLU A 40 27.47 2.04 7.50
N ILE A 41 28.29 1.60 6.54
CA ILE A 41 27.99 0.49 5.64
C ILE A 41 29.13 -0.53 5.69
N VAL A 42 28.80 -1.77 6.00
CA VAL A 42 29.72 -2.92 5.96
C VAL A 42 29.28 -3.86 4.85
N VAL A 43 30.17 -4.17 3.91
CA VAL A 43 29.88 -5.12 2.82
C VAL A 43 30.94 -6.22 2.76
N ASN A 44 30.50 -7.48 2.74
CA ASN A 44 31.36 -8.61 2.43
C ASN A 44 31.37 -8.83 0.91
N LEU A 45 32.53 -8.71 0.27
CA LEU A 45 32.62 -8.76 -1.18
C LEU A 45 32.45 -10.19 -1.75
N ASP A 46 32.61 -11.26 -0.96
CA ASP A 46 32.39 -12.65 -1.42
C ASP A 46 30.90 -12.99 -1.47
N SER A 47 30.26 -12.89 -0.30
CA SER A 47 28.85 -13.24 -0.13
C SER A 47 27.91 -12.16 -0.65
N LEU A 48 28.40 -10.93 -0.77
CA LEU A 48 27.62 -9.72 -1.02
C LEU A 48 26.59 -9.42 0.07
N ASP A 49 26.87 -9.86 1.30
CA ASP A 49 26.13 -9.45 2.48
C ASP A 49 26.50 -8.03 2.88
N LEU A 50 25.48 -7.22 3.08
CA LEU A 50 25.55 -5.83 3.46
C LEU A 50 24.86 -5.62 4.80
N ARG A 51 25.49 -4.81 5.66
CA ARG A 51 24.90 -4.23 6.86
C ARG A 51 25.00 -2.73 6.78
N ALA A 52 23.95 -2.04 7.20
CA ALA A 52 23.99 -0.60 7.36
C ALA A 52 23.26 -0.20 8.64
N GLU A 53 23.85 0.74 9.36
CA GLU A 53 23.40 1.19 10.67
C GLU A 53 23.30 2.71 10.67
N GLU A 54 22.25 3.20 11.33
CA GLU A 54 21.91 4.61 11.49
C GLU A 54 21.63 5.37 10.17
N GLU A 55 20.59 6.19 10.19
CA GLU A 55 20.14 6.99 9.04
C GLU A 55 20.05 6.24 7.69
N VAL A 56 19.68 4.96 7.74
CA VAL A 56 19.59 4.11 6.54
C VAL A 56 18.56 4.69 5.58
N ASP A 57 18.98 5.04 4.38
CA ASP A 57 18.15 5.45 3.25
C ASP A 57 18.43 4.52 2.07
N LEU A 58 17.52 3.57 1.89
CA LEU A 58 17.60 2.54 0.86
C LEU A 58 16.64 2.86 -0.27
N GLN A 59 17.17 2.94 -1.48
CA GLN A 59 16.40 3.05 -2.71
C GLN A 59 16.68 1.84 -3.61
N ILE A 60 15.62 1.13 -3.98
CA ILE A 60 15.66 0.02 -4.93
C ILE A 60 14.67 0.33 -6.04
N ARG A 61 15.18 0.53 -7.27
CA ARG A 61 14.39 1.00 -8.42
C ARG A 61 13.64 2.31 -8.08
N ASN A 62 12.32 2.25 -8.01
CA ASN A 62 11.43 3.39 -7.73
C ASN A 62 10.92 3.41 -6.29
N ARG A 63 11.42 2.53 -5.41
CA ARG A 63 10.98 2.43 -4.01
C ARG A 63 12.08 2.96 -3.11
N ARG A 64 11.73 3.90 -2.24
CA ARG A 64 12.63 4.47 -1.23
C ARG A 64 12.07 4.22 0.16
N LEU A 65 12.92 3.77 1.06
CA LEU A 65 12.57 3.48 2.44
C LEU A 65 13.69 3.92 3.37
N THR A 66 13.32 4.44 4.52
CA THR A 66 14.27 4.87 5.56
C THR A 66 14.15 3.98 6.78
N GLY A 67 15.25 3.74 7.52
CA GLY A 67 15.26 2.87 8.69
C GLY A 67 16.50 3.06 9.58
N LYS A 68 16.78 2.09 10.46
CA LYS A 68 17.90 2.16 11.43
C LYS A 68 18.91 1.03 11.34
N ASP A 69 18.47 -0.20 11.09
CA ASP A 69 19.33 -1.40 10.96
C ASP A 69 18.86 -2.10 9.69
N LEU A 70 19.74 -2.22 8.70
CA LEU A 70 19.54 -2.94 7.46
C LEU A 70 20.52 -4.09 7.37
N ARG A 71 20.01 -5.27 7.02
CA ARG A 71 20.79 -6.44 6.59
C ARG A 71 20.26 -6.85 5.24
N TYR A 72 21.11 -6.87 4.22
CA TYR A 72 20.67 -7.11 2.85
C TYR A 72 21.73 -7.90 2.10
N ASN A 73 21.33 -8.90 1.32
CA ASN A 73 22.24 -9.60 0.43
C ASN A 73 22.00 -9.11 -1.01
N LEU A 74 23.02 -8.49 -1.61
CA LEU A 74 22.92 -7.88 -2.95
C LEU A 74 22.81 -8.94 -4.07
N ARG A 75 23.17 -10.20 -3.79
CA ARG A 75 23.10 -11.32 -4.76
C ARG A 75 21.70 -11.92 -4.80
N SER A 76 21.13 -12.28 -3.66
CA SER A 76 19.79 -12.86 -3.55
C SER A 76 18.67 -11.83 -3.49
N GLU A 77 19.01 -10.54 -3.38
CA GLU A 77 18.07 -9.42 -3.25
C GLU A 77 17.11 -9.56 -2.06
N THR A 78 17.58 -10.22 -1.00
CA THR A 78 16.81 -10.48 0.23
C THR A 78 17.40 -9.74 1.42
N GLY A 79 16.56 -9.35 2.38
CA GLY A 79 17.06 -8.69 3.58
C GLY A 79 16.02 -8.39 4.63
N THR A 80 16.45 -7.72 5.68
CA THR A 80 15.60 -7.18 6.73
C THR A 80 16.00 -5.76 7.06
N ILE A 81 15.02 -4.92 7.37
CA ILE A 81 15.27 -3.59 7.92
C ILE A 81 14.37 -3.33 9.13
N GLN A 82 14.84 -2.52 10.07
CA GLN A 82 14.11 -2.14 11.27
C GLN A 82 13.80 -0.64 11.34
N SER A 83 12.75 -0.30 12.10
CA SER A 83 12.30 1.09 12.37
C SER A 83 12.02 1.88 11.10
N ILE A 84 11.25 1.29 10.21
CA ILE A 84 11.02 1.75 8.83
C ILE A 84 10.09 2.93 8.83
N ARG A 85 10.39 3.92 7.99
CA ARG A 85 9.47 4.99 7.63
C ARG A 85 9.50 5.20 6.12
N TRP A 86 8.32 5.37 5.53
CA TRP A 86 8.19 5.78 4.13
C TRP A 86 6.91 6.59 3.92
N LYS A 87 6.85 7.27 2.79
CA LYS A 87 5.71 8.09 2.36
C LYS A 87 5.29 7.66 0.96
N GLU A 88 4.00 7.44 0.76
CA GLU A 88 3.40 7.10 -0.52
C GLU A 88 2.17 8.01 -0.72
N GLY A 89 2.24 8.93 -1.68
CA GLY A 89 1.22 9.97 -1.85
C GLY A 89 1.01 10.80 -0.57
N VAL A 90 -0.22 10.81 -0.07
CA VAL A 90 -0.60 11.49 1.18
C VAL A 90 -0.39 10.64 2.43
N PHE A 91 -0.07 9.36 2.29
CA PHE A 91 0.06 8.44 3.42
C PHE A 91 1.50 8.37 3.92
N LEU A 92 1.62 8.39 5.25
CA LEU A 92 2.83 8.16 6.01
C LEU A 92 2.72 6.80 6.69
N TYR A 93 3.79 6.02 6.58
CA TYR A 93 3.85 4.68 7.09
C TYR A 93 5.02 4.51 8.05
N LYS A 94 4.81 3.70 9.08
CA LYS A 94 5.84 3.27 10.02
C LYS A 94 5.71 1.77 10.21
N ALA A 95 6.81 1.04 10.12
CA ALA A 95 6.83 -0.39 10.42
C ALA A 95 8.00 -0.71 11.34
N GLU A 96 7.80 -1.64 12.26
CA GLU A 96 8.88 -2.03 13.17
C GLU A 96 9.96 -2.81 12.42
N LYS A 97 9.55 -3.75 11.57
CA LYS A 97 10.46 -4.62 10.83
C LYS A 97 9.85 -4.96 9.48
N ALA A 98 10.68 -5.03 8.45
CA ALA A 98 10.31 -5.65 7.18
C ALA A 98 11.34 -6.72 6.83
N HIS A 99 10.85 -7.75 6.15
CA HIS A 99 11.64 -8.70 5.40
C HIS A 99 11.36 -8.48 3.92
N PHE A 100 12.42 -8.34 3.13
CA PHE A 100 12.36 -8.14 1.70
C PHE A 100 12.80 -9.42 0.98
N SER A 101 12.04 -9.80 -0.03
CA SER A 101 12.49 -10.62 -1.14
C SER A 101 12.00 -10.01 -2.46
N SER A 102 12.45 -10.56 -3.58
CA SER A 102 11.97 -10.20 -4.91
C SER A 102 10.46 -10.46 -5.09
N GLU A 103 9.91 -11.43 -4.38
CA GLU A 103 8.52 -11.90 -4.54
C GLU A 103 7.55 -11.31 -3.52
N VAL A 104 8.00 -11.11 -2.27
CA VAL A 104 7.12 -10.70 -1.17
C VAL A 104 7.84 -9.77 -0.22
N VAL A 105 7.11 -8.77 0.28
CA VAL A 105 7.54 -7.95 1.41
C VAL A 105 6.64 -8.26 2.60
N ASP A 106 7.24 -8.73 3.70
CA ASP A 106 6.54 -9.01 4.96
C ASP A 106 6.91 -7.93 5.98
N LEU A 107 5.92 -7.16 6.41
CA LEU A 107 6.08 -6.10 7.40
C LEU A 107 5.36 -6.46 8.70
N LYS A 108 5.99 -6.13 9.83
CA LYS A 108 5.44 -6.30 11.18
C LYS A 108 5.14 -4.96 11.83
N ARG A 109 4.01 -4.91 12.55
CA ARG A 109 3.51 -3.74 13.30
C ARG A 109 3.54 -2.47 12.45
N VAL A 110 2.67 -2.43 11.45
CA VAL A 110 2.60 -1.34 10.47
C VAL A 110 1.54 -0.33 10.89
N ASP A 111 1.95 0.91 11.12
CA ASP A 111 1.06 2.06 11.31
C ASP A 111 1.00 2.86 10.01
N PHE A 112 -0.20 3.28 9.59
CA PHE A 112 -0.38 4.21 8.49
C PHE A 112 -1.44 5.27 8.78
N THR A 113 -1.18 6.50 8.30
CA THR A 113 -2.02 7.69 8.51
C THR A 113 -1.72 8.72 7.43
N THR A 114 -2.61 9.70 7.19
CA THR A 114 -2.27 10.88 6.38
C THR A 114 -1.84 12.09 7.22
N CYS A 115 -1.80 11.95 8.55
CA CYS A 115 -1.44 13.01 9.48
C CYS A 115 0.04 12.90 9.88
N ASP A 116 0.80 13.99 9.77
CA ASP A 116 2.24 14.04 10.03
C ASP A 116 2.61 14.45 11.47
N HIS A 117 1.62 14.76 12.31
CA HIS A 117 1.83 15.06 13.72
C HIS A 117 2.44 13.87 14.50
N SER A 118 3.18 14.19 15.56
CA SER A 118 3.81 13.21 16.46
C SER A 118 2.80 12.24 17.07
N LEU A 119 1.64 12.77 17.47
CA LEU A 119 0.44 12.03 17.81
C LEU A 119 -0.61 12.27 16.72
N PRO A 120 -0.77 11.34 15.76
CA PRO A 120 -1.70 11.54 14.67
C PRO A 120 -3.14 11.47 15.20
N HIS A 121 -4.00 12.36 14.70
CA HIS A 121 -5.44 12.37 15.04
C HIS A 121 -6.13 11.04 14.74
N TYR A 122 -5.61 10.28 13.78
CA TYR A 122 -6.07 8.93 13.48
C TYR A 122 -4.92 8.09 12.92
N LYS A 123 -4.99 6.77 13.09
CA LYS A 123 -4.09 5.82 12.43
C LYS A 123 -4.75 4.46 12.28
N MET A 124 -4.33 3.71 11.27
CA MET A 124 -4.59 2.28 11.19
C MET A 124 -3.32 1.52 11.54
N ARG A 125 -3.45 0.50 12.38
CA ARG A 125 -2.36 -0.40 12.76
C ARG A 125 -2.68 -1.81 12.29
N ALA A 126 -1.79 -2.40 11.52
CA ALA A 126 -1.84 -3.81 11.15
C ALA A 126 -0.74 -4.58 11.89
N GLY A 127 -1.07 -5.76 12.43
CA GLY A 127 -0.09 -6.65 13.05
C GLY A 127 0.93 -7.17 12.04
N THR A 128 0.44 -7.59 10.87
CA THR A 128 1.28 -8.04 9.74
C THR A 128 0.72 -7.51 8.43
N VAL A 129 1.61 -7.09 7.53
CA VAL A 129 1.28 -6.70 6.16
C VAL A 129 2.15 -7.49 5.21
N LYS A 130 1.53 -8.24 4.28
CA LYS A 130 2.23 -8.91 3.19
C LYS A 130 1.91 -8.22 1.89
N VAL A 131 2.94 -7.76 1.19
CA VAL A 131 2.82 -7.13 -0.12
C VAL A 131 3.32 -8.11 -1.17
N TYR A 132 2.45 -8.49 -2.08
CA TYR A 132 2.76 -9.22 -3.31
C TYR A 132 2.79 -8.19 -4.45
N PRO A 133 3.97 -7.76 -4.91
CA PRO A 133 4.08 -6.74 -5.94
C PRO A 133 3.24 -7.06 -7.18
N GLY A 134 2.40 -6.12 -7.63
CA GLY A 134 1.51 -6.30 -8.79
C GLY A 134 0.23 -7.12 -8.53
N ASP A 135 0.17 -7.91 -7.45
CA ASP A 135 -0.99 -8.73 -7.10
C ASP A 135 -1.86 -8.05 -6.03
N LYS A 136 -1.44 -8.10 -4.76
CA LYS A 136 -2.26 -7.69 -3.62
C LYS A 136 -1.47 -7.36 -2.37
N ILE A 137 -2.13 -6.68 -1.45
CA ILE A 137 -1.66 -6.40 -0.10
C ILE A 137 -2.62 -7.08 0.88
N ILE A 138 -2.09 -7.92 1.77
CA ILE A 138 -2.85 -8.59 2.82
C ILE A 138 -2.43 -8.01 4.16
N MET A 139 -3.35 -7.36 4.85
CA MET A 139 -3.15 -6.84 6.20
C MET A 139 -3.92 -7.70 7.20
N LYS A 140 -3.26 -8.13 8.28
CA LYS A 140 -3.85 -8.97 9.32
C LYS A 140 -3.90 -8.25 10.65
N GLY A 141 -5.00 -8.41 11.37
CA GLY A 141 -5.24 -7.77 12.67
C GLY A 141 -5.16 -6.26 12.57
N VAL A 142 -6.07 -5.67 11.78
CA VAL A 142 -6.08 -4.24 11.50
C VAL A 142 -7.00 -3.54 12.50
N THR A 143 -6.45 -2.59 13.23
CA THR A 143 -7.19 -1.74 14.17
C THR A 143 -7.14 -0.28 13.71
N LEU A 144 -8.29 0.37 13.59
CA LEU A 144 -8.40 1.82 13.40
C LEU A 144 -8.43 2.50 14.76
N TYR A 145 -7.60 3.52 14.92
CA TYR A 145 -7.51 4.38 16.10
C TYR A 145 -7.88 5.82 15.75
N LEU A 146 -8.64 6.46 16.64
CA LEU A 146 -8.75 7.92 16.72
C LEU A 146 -7.90 8.39 17.91
N GLY A 147 -6.79 9.07 17.63
CA GLY A 147 -5.70 9.28 18.58
C GLY A 147 -5.19 7.95 19.13
N SER A 148 -5.48 7.71 20.41
CA SER A 148 -5.12 6.47 21.13
C SER A 148 -6.29 5.50 21.30
N LEU A 149 -7.52 5.89 20.96
CA LEU A 149 -8.73 5.09 21.17
C LEU A 149 -8.95 4.12 19.99
N PRO A 150 -8.94 2.79 20.20
CA PRO A 150 -9.32 1.85 19.15
C PRO A 150 -10.83 1.89 18.93
N ILE A 151 -11.26 2.20 17.69
CA ILE A 151 -12.69 2.35 17.36
C ILE A 151 -13.22 1.23 16.46
N PHE A 152 -12.35 0.53 15.74
CA PHE A 152 -12.74 -0.57 14.86
C PHE A 152 -11.60 -1.56 14.70
N TRP A 153 -11.94 -2.85 14.63
CA TRP A 153 -11.00 -3.94 14.39
C TRP A 153 -11.52 -4.89 13.33
N THR A 154 -10.63 -5.36 12.45
CA THR A 154 -10.91 -6.43 11.50
C THR A 154 -9.75 -7.45 11.46
N PRO A 155 -10.05 -8.76 11.37
CA PRO A 155 -9.00 -9.77 11.29
C PRO A 155 -8.20 -9.69 9.99
N TYR A 156 -8.84 -9.28 8.88
CA TYR A 156 -8.23 -9.23 7.56
C TYR A 156 -8.69 -8.01 6.76
N LEU A 157 -7.75 -7.40 6.04
CA LEU A 157 -8.01 -6.40 5.02
C LEU A 157 -7.16 -6.74 3.79
N ILE A 158 -7.81 -6.99 2.65
CA ILE A 158 -7.12 -7.37 1.40
C ILE A 158 -7.35 -6.28 0.36
N GLN A 159 -6.26 -5.73 -0.15
CA GLN A 159 -6.27 -4.73 -1.21
C GLN A 159 -5.60 -5.30 -2.45
N TYR A 160 -6.38 -5.63 -3.48
CA TYR A 160 -5.84 -6.02 -4.78
C TYR A 160 -5.30 -4.79 -5.53
N LEU A 161 -4.14 -4.97 -6.16
CA LEU A 161 -3.44 -3.96 -6.96
C LEU A 161 -3.81 -4.02 -8.45
N HIS A 162 -4.58 -5.03 -8.85
CA HIS A 162 -5.19 -5.17 -10.17
C HIS A 162 -6.73 -5.27 -10.05
N LYS A 163 -7.39 -5.29 -11.21
CA LYS A 163 -8.83 -5.51 -11.34
C LYS A 163 -9.13 -6.98 -10.98
N GLU A 164 -9.75 -7.21 -9.84
CA GLU A 164 -10.08 -8.54 -9.32
C GLU A 164 -11.43 -8.49 -8.60
N ASN A 165 -12.18 -9.59 -8.69
CA ASN A 165 -13.46 -9.78 -8.00
C ASN A 165 -13.28 -9.60 -6.50
N ARG A 166 -13.95 -8.60 -5.90
CA ARG A 166 -13.73 -8.27 -4.49
C ARG A 166 -14.89 -7.53 -3.85
N VAL A 167 -15.06 -7.76 -2.56
CA VAL A 167 -15.87 -6.89 -1.69
C VAL A 167 -15.19 -5.52 -1.61
N MET A 168 -15.98 -4.46 -1.79
CA MET A 168 -15.55 -3.09 -1.60
C MET A 168 -15.30 -2.84 -0.11
N LEU A 169 -14.19 -2.18 0.21
CA LEU A 169 -13.96 -1.69 1.57
C LEU A 169 -15.11 -0.78 2.00
N PRO A 170 -15.74 -1.04 3.17
CA PRO A 170 -16.81 -0.18 3.66
C PRO A 170 -16.36 1.27 3.74
N ASN A 171 -17.19 2.18 3.23
CA ASN A 171 -16.92 3.61 3.22
C ASN A 171 -17.97 4.33 4.07
N PRO A 172 -17.70 4.57 5.37
CA PRO A 172 -18.60 5.31 6.23
C PRO A 172 -18.54 6.82 5.98
N GLY A 173 -19.63 7.53 6.25
CA GLY A 173 -19.68 8.98 6.14
C GLY A 173 -20.91 9.58 6.81
N TYR A 174 -21.05 10.91 6.70
CA TYR A 174 -22.20 11.65 7.19
C TYR A 174 -22.67 12.65 6.12
N SER A 175 -23.99 12.82 5.99
CA SER A 175 -24.59 13.88 5.17
C SER A 175 -25.93 14.31 5.74
N ASP A 176 -26.37 15.54 5.48
CA ASP A 176 -27.66 16.02 5.97
C ASP A 176 -28.83 15.16 5.46
N PHE A 177 -28.75 14.71 4.21
CA PHE A 177 -29.75 13.86 3.59
C PHE A 177 -29.78 12.44 4.19
N SER A 178 -28.61 11.83 4.41
CA SER A 178 -28.54 10.40 4.80
C SER A 178 -28.42 10.17 6.31
N GLY A 179 -28.05 11.19 7.08
CA GLY A 179 -27.45 10.98 8.41
C GLY A 179 -26.10 10.28 8.31
N TRP A 180 -25.75 9.50 9.32
CA TRP A 180 -24.65 8.53 9.23
C TRP A 180 -24.97 7.47 8.20
N TYR A 181 -23.98 7.09 7.39
CA TYR A 181 -24.15 6.04 6.41
C TYR A 181 -22.90 5.20 6.24
N VAL A 182 -23.06 4.00 5.70
CA VAL A 182 -21.97 3.14 5.25
C VAL A 182 -22.28 2.64 3.85
N GLN A 183 -21.36 2.89 2.92
CA GLN A 183 -21.44 2.37 1.56
C GLN A 183 -20.65 1.07 1.47
N THR A 184 -21.27 0.04 0.90
CA THR A 184 -20.60 -1.25 0.64
C THR A 184 -20.94 -1.73 -0.76
N GLY A 185 -20.26 -2.78 -1.20
CA GLY A 185 -20.51 -3.33 -2.52
C GLY A 185 -19.59 -4.45 -2.90
N TYR A 186 -19.76 -4.95 -4.10
CA TYR A 186 -18.94 -5.99 -4.69
C TYR A 186 -18.54 -5.57 -6.10
N TYR A 187 -17.24 -5.51 -6.34
CA TYR A 187 -16.69 -5.36 -7.68
C TYR A 187 -16.64 -6.72 -8.35
N PHE A 188 -17.25 -6.80 -9.52
CA PHE A 188 -17.22 -7.93 -10.42
C PHE A 188 -16.54 -7.54 -11.73
N TYR A 189 -15.51 -8.27 -12.11
CA TYR A 189 -14.77 -8.12 -13.35
C TYR A 189 -14.92 -9.42 -14.12
N SER A 190 -15.53 -9.36 -15.30
CA SER A 190 -15.61 -10.52 -16.20
C SER A 190 -14.46 -10.53 -17.21
N SER A 191 -13.90 -9.35 -17.52
CA SER A 191 -12.77 -9.18 -18.42
C SER A 191 -12.10 -7.83 -18.16
N ALA A 192 -10.99 -7.52 -18.85
CA ALA A 192 -10.35 -6.20 -18.79
C ALA A 192 -11.30 -5.05 -19.22
N HIS A 193 -12.28 -5.38 -20.07
CA HIS A 193 -13.20 -4.48 -20.75
C HIS A 193 -14.62 -4.47 -20.15
N PHE A 194 -14.90 -5.32 -19.15
CA PHE A 194 -16.22 -5.37 -18.52
C PHE A 194 -16.10 -5.43 -17.00
N GLN A 195 -16.67 -4.43 -16.35
CA GLN A 195 -16.72 -4.30 -14.90
C GLN A 195 -18.15 -3.99 -14.46
N ALA A 196 -18.62 -4.67 -13.44
CA ALA A 196 -19.82 -4.34 -12.70
C ALA A 196 -19.48 -4.04 -11.22
N LYS A 197 -20.26 -3.16 -10.60
CA LYS A 197 -20.21 -2.87 -9.17
C LYS A 197 -21.62 -2.95 -8.62
N LEU A 198 -21.87 -3.98 -7.81
CA LEU A 198 -23.06 -4.09 -6.99
C LEU A 198 -22.87 -3.21 -5.75
N LYS A 199 -23.84 -2.37 -5.43
CA LYS A 199 -23.83 -1.47 -4.27
C LYS A 199 -24.93 -1.89 -3.31
N LEU A 200 -24.58 -1.94 -2.04
CA LEU A 200 -25.51 -2.10 -0.94
C LEU A 200 -25.08 -1.14 0.17
N ASP A 201 -25.87 -0.10 0.37
CA ASP A 201 -25.55 0.96 1.30
C ASP A 201 -26.61 1.01 2.39
N TYR A 202 -26.21 1.36 3.60
CA TYR A 202 -27.13 1.67 4.69
C TYR A 202 -27.00 3.14 5.07
N ARG A 203 -28.14 3.82 5.21
CA ARG A 203 -28.26 5.22 5.63
C ARG A 203 -29.16 5.31 6.84
N GLU A 204 -28.74 6.01 7.88
CA GLU A 204 -29.48 6.19 9.12
C GLU A 204 -30.88 6.77 8.87
N LYS A 205 -30.99 7.85 8.09
CA LYS A 205 -32.28 8.51 7.81
C LYS A 205 -33.09 7.80 6.73
N LYS A 206 -32.41 7.23 5.73
CA LYS A 206 -33.05 6.76 4.48
C LYS A 206 -33.22 5.25 4.39
N GLY A 207 -32.55 4.47 5.23
CA GLY A 207 -32.55 3.02 5.18
C GLY A 207 -31.60 2.45 4.11
N TRP A 208 -31.97 1.29 3.57
CA TRP A 208 -31.16 0.55 2.60
C TRP A 208 -31.28 1.15 1.20
N GLY A 209 -30.13 1.34 0.56
CA GLY A 209 -30.05 1.69 -0.86
C GLY A 209 -29.22 0.67 -1.63
N GLU A 210 -29.62 0.40 -2.85
CA GLU A 210 -28.97 -0.58 -3.72
C GLU A 210 -28.69 0.02 -5.10
N GLY A 211 -27.71 -0.53 -5.81
CA GLY A 211 -27.42 -0.04 -7.14
C GLY A 211 -26.45 -0.92 -7.92
N LEU A 212 -26.42 -0.69 -9.22
CA LEU A 212 -25.55 -1.40 -10.15
C LEU A 212 -24.85 -0.37 -11.03
N ASP A 213 -23.52 -0.34 -10.96
CA ASP A 213 -22.71 0.37 -11.95
C ASP A 213 -22.10 -0.65 -12.93
N VAL A 214 -22.32 -0.48 -14.22
CA VAL A 214 -21.72 -1.28 -15.30
C VAL A 214 -20.85 -0.37 -16.14
N PHE A 215 -19.60 -0.77 -16.33
CA PHE A 215 -18.64 -0.16 -17.22
C PHE A 215 -18.27 -1.17 -18.30
N TYR A 216 -18.32 -0.75 -19.55
CA TYR A 216 -17.96 -1.60 -20.68
C TYR A 216 -17.07 -0.84 -21.67
N GLU A 217 -16.20 -1.59 -22.33
CA GLU A 217 -15.37 -1.14 -23.44
C GLU A 217 -15.52 -2.15 -24.58
N SER A 218 -15.70 -1.65 -25.80
CA SER A 218 -15.91 -2.45 -26.98
C SER A 218 -15.34 -1.75 -28.22
N LYS A 219 -15.31 -2.45 -29.36
CA LYS A 219 -14.92 -1.82 -30.64
C LYS A 219 -15.82 -0.65 -31.03
N ALA A 220 -17.09 -0.66 -30.61
CA ALA A 220 -18.04 0.41 -30.90
C ALA A 220 -17.90 1.62 -29.96
N GLY A 221 -16.99 1.56 -28.98
CA GLY A 221 -16.83 2.61 -27.97
C GLY A 221 -16.90 2.07 -26.55
N GLU A 222 -16.81 3.00 -25.61
CA GLU A 222 -16.87 2.74 -24.18
C GLU A 222 -18.12 3.39 -23.57
N GLY A 223 -18.59 2.84 -22.46
CA GLY A 223 -19.74 3.41 -21.78
C GLY A 223 -19.89 2.98 -20.34
N GLU A 224 -20.83 3.64 -19.69
CA GLU A 224 -21.14 3.48 -18.29
C GLU A 224 -22.66 3.58 -18.09
N ILE A 225 -23.19 2.64 -17.33
CA ILE A 225 -24.57 2.57 -16.88
C ILE A 225 -24.54 2.57 -15.35
N LYS A 226 -25.19 3.54 -14.72
CA LYS A 226 -25.32 3.59 -13.26
C LYS A 226 -26.77 3.58 -12.87
N THR A 227 -27.13 2.65 -11.99
CA THR A 227 -28.44 2.61 -11.35
C THR A 227 -28.31 2.78 -9.86
N TYR A 228 -29.34 3.37 -9.26
CA TYR A 228 -29.47 3.46 -7.82
C TYR A 228 -30.94 3.47 -7.43
N TYR A 229 -31.29 2.79 -6.36
CA TYR A 229 -32.63 2.72 -5.80
C TYR A 229 -32.57 2.83 -4.27
N VAL A 230 -33.49 3.60 -3.70
CA VAL A 230 -33.71 3.66 -2.25
C VAL A 230 -35.21 3.80 -1.99
N LYS A 231 -35.70 3.01 -1.04
CA LYS A 231 -37.01 3.22 -0.43
C LYS A 231 -36.81 3.89 0.91
N GLU A 232 -37.11 5.18 0.96
CA GLU A 232 -36.80 6.02 2.11
C GLU A 232 -37.56 5.56 3.37
N ALA A 233 -36.81 5.23 4.41
CA ALA A 233 -37.40 4.77 5.67
C ALA A 233 -38.22 5.86 6.38
N ASP A 234 -37.80 7.13 6.26
CA ASP A 234 -38.40 8.29 6.92
C ASP A 234 -39.64 8.85 6.18
N THR A 235 -39.53 9.09 4.88
CA THR A 235 -40.61 9.70 4.06
C THR A 235 -41.50 8.68 3.37
N LYS A 236 -41.05 7.41 3.28
CA LYS A 236 -41.64 6.35 2.43
C LYS A 236 -41.58 6.61 0.93
N GLU A 237 -40.90 7.65 0.49
CA GLU A 237 -40.67 7.91 -0.93
C GLU A 237 -39.77 6.85 -1.56
N GLU A 238 -40.04 6.52 -2.82
CA GLU A 238 -39.16 5.68 -3.64
C GLU A 238 -38.38 6.57 -4.61
N ARG A 239 -37.05 6.51 -4.53
CA ARG A 239 -36.17 7.27 -5.42
C ARG A 239 -35.33 6.30 -6.23
N TRP A 240 -35.32 6.53 -7.53
CA TRP A 240 -34.47 5.81 -8.47
C TRP A 240 -33.64 6.78 -9.31
N THR A 241 -32.47 6.33 -9.74
CA THR A 241 -31.62 7.09 -10.65
C THR A 241 -31.09 6.15 -11.72
N LEU A 242 -31.17 6.59 -12.97
CA LEU A 242 -30.52 5.95 -14.10
C LEU A 242 -29.63 6.98 -14.79
N ARG A 243 -28.35 6.67 -14.94
CA ARG A 243 -27.40 7.47 -15.72
C ARG A 243 -26.74 6.60 -16.77
N LEU A 244 -26.84 7.05 -18.02
CA LEU A 244 -26.24 6.40 -19.18
C LEU A 244 -25.23 7.36 -19.80
N ARG A 245 -24.02 6.87 -20.07
CA ARG A 245 -22.99 7.59 -20.82
C ARG A 245 -22.37 6.64 -21.81
N HIS A 246 -22.26 7.04 -23.07
CA HIS A 246 -21.58 6.30 -24.11
C HIS A 246 -20.70 7.25 -24.91
N ARG A 247 -19.48 6.81 -25.21
CA ARG A 247 -18.55 7.50 -26.09
C ARG A 247 -18.19 6.56 -27.23
N HIS A 248 -18.56 6.95 -28.44
CA HIS A 248 -18.30 6.18 -29.64
C HIS A 248 -16.82 6.30 -30.05
N SER A 249 -16.24 5.19 -30.51
CA SER A 249 -14.90 5.18 -31.12
C SER A 249 -15.06 5.26 -32.64
N LEU A 250 -14.42 6.27 -33.26
CA LEU A 250 -14.31 6.42 -34.72
C LEU A 250 -13.23 5.48 -35.28
#